data_AF-A0A7C0VGW1-F1
#
_entry.id   AF-A0A7C0VGW1-F1
#
_cell.length_a   1.000
_cell.length_b   1.000
_cell.length_c   1.000
_cell.angle_alpha   90.00
_cell.angle_beta   90.00
_cell.angle_gamma   90.00
#
_symmetry.space_group_name_H-M   'P 1'
#
loop_
_entity.id
_entity.type
_entity.pdbx_description
1 polymer ?
#
loop_
_entity_poly.entity_id
_entity_poly.type
_entity_poly.pdbx_seq_one_letter_code
_entity_poly.pdbx_strand_id
1 'polypeptide(L)'
;MEEKTNIWKYVIFFIFFFFCCLSLTVNISSLQKNFLFADEAIYLAMTQSIAHDYDIEYTRRDLNRYYQHFDAGPLGIFLKKGKNNKIYYAKSFVYPLLASPYVRWLGTNGFLVFHALLLLLLLLMGFFYLGFDLSPSLSLAWILSFVFGSVAWIYF
;
A
#
# COMPACT_ATOMS: atom_id res chain seq x y z
N MET A 1 -18.81 24.70 -30.24
CA MET A 1 -18.77 23.72 -29.15
C MET A 1 -17.33 23.63 -28.70
N GLU A 2 -16.96 24.43 -27.71
CA GLU A 2 -15.62 24.38 -27.12
C GLU A 2 -15.44 23.02 -26.46
N GLU A 3 -14.45 22.27 -26.93
CA GLU A 3 -13.96 21.09 -26.26
C GLU A 3 -13.42 21.56 -24.91
N LYS A 4 -14.27 21.55 -23.86
CA LYS A 4 -13.82 21.85 -22.49
C LYS A 4 -12.72 20.84 -22.17
N THR A 5 -11.49 21.32 -22.22
CA THR A 5 -10.29 20.52 -21.98
C THR A 5 -10.48 19.78 -20.66
N ASN A 6 -10.35 18.46 -20.69
CA ASN A 6 -10.56 17.58 -19.53
C ASN A 6 -9.41 17.72 -18.50
N ILE A 7 -9.13 18.96 -18.05
CA ILE A 7 -7.98 19.32 -17.23
C ILE A 7 -7.90 18.49 -15.93
N TRP A 8 -9.05 18.14 -15.36
CA TRP A 8 -9.16 17.29 -14.17
C TRP A 8 -8.50 15.91 -14.36
N LYS A 9 -8.59 15.30 -15.56
CA LYS A 9 -7.93 14.02 -15.85
C LYS A 9 -6.43 14.16 -15.69
N TYR A 10 -5.85 15.19 -16.30
CA TYR A 10 -4.43 15.46 -16.22
C TYR A 10 -3.97 15.72 -14.79
N VAL A 11 -4.78 16.41 -13.97
CA VAL A 11 -4.47 16.61 -12.55
C VAL A 11 -4.45 15.28 -11.78
N ILE A 12 -5.49 14.44 -11.93
CA ILE A 12 -5.55 13.13 -11.27
C ILE A 12 -4.36 12.25 -11.70
N PHE A 13 -4.11 12.16 -13.00
CA PHE A 13 -2.99 11.38 -13.52
C PHE A 13 -1.64 11.94 -13.09
N PHE A 14 -1.47 13.26 -13.05
CA PHE A 14 -0.24 13.88 -12.57
C PHE A 14 0.05 13.49 -11.11
N ILE A 15 -0.96 13.58 -10.23
CA ILE A 15 -0.83 13.16 -8.82
C ILE A 15 -0.44 11.68 -8.74
N PHE A 16 -1.14 10.82 -9.48
CA PHE A 16 -0.83 9.40 -9.52
C PHE A 16 0.61 9.13 -9.99
N PHE A 17 1.02 9.70 -11.13
CA PHE A 17 2.36 9.49 -11.69
C PHE A 17 3.44 10.02 -10.75
N PHE A 18 3.21 11.17 -10.11
CA PHE A 18 4.14 11.71 -9.11
C PHE A 18 4.37 10.72 -7.97
N PHE A 19 3.31 10.22 -7.34
CA PHE A 19 3.43 9.25 -6.24
C PHE A 19 3.93 7.87 -6.70
N CYS A 20 3.57 7.44 -7.91
CA CYS A 20 4.07 6.18 -8.47
C CYS A 20 5.59 6.24 -8.73
N CYS A 21 6.08 7.33 -9.32
CA CYS A 21 7.52 7.55 -9.51
C CYS A 21 8.28 7.64 -8.18
N LEU A 22 7.69 8.31 -7.18
CA LEU A 22 8.25 8.35 -5.83
C LEU A 22 8.31 6.94 -5.20
N SER A 23 7.24 6.17 -5.34
CA SER A 23 7.13 4.80 -4.81
C SER A 23 8.21 3.85 -5.35
N LEU A 24 8.64 4.06 -6.60
CA LEU A 24 9.69 3.26 -7.24
C LEU A 24 11.10 3.63 -6.76
N THR A 25 11.32 4.86 -6.31
CA THR A 25 12.66 5.42 -6.05
C THR A 25 13.00 5.55 -4.56
N VAL A 26 12.00 5.58 -3.68
CA VAL A 26 12.22 5.67 -2.23
C VAL A 26 12.92 4.41 -1.71
N ASN A 27 13.91 4.61 -0.83
CA ASN A 27 14.49 3.54 -0.04
C ASN A 27 13.75 3.45 1.30
N ILE A 28 12.77 2.54 1.37
CA ILE A 28 11.90 2.37 2.54
C ILE A 28 12.69 1.99 3.79
N SER A 29 13.63 1.05 3.68
CA SER A 29 14.42 0.58 4.83
C SER A 29 15.21 1.73 5.46
N SER A 30 15.83 2.59 4.64
CA SER A 30 16.53 3.78 5.13
C SER A 30 15.57 4.80 5.76
N LEU A 31 14.44 5.09 5.11
CA LEU A 31 13.43 6.04 5.61
C LEU A 31 12.87 5.62 6.97
N GLN A 32 12.66 4.32 7.15
CA GLN A 32 12.14 3.70 8.36
C GLN A 32 13.25 3.36 9.39
N LYS A 33 14.51 3.77 9.16
CA LYS A 33 15.66 3.46 10.03
C LYS A 33 15.79 1.96 10.34
N ASN A 34 15.52 1.11 9.35
CA ASN A 34 15.49 -0.36 9.42
C ASN A 34 14.51 -0.93 10.46
N PHE A 35 13.46 -0.19 10.80
CA PHE A 35 12.47 -0.57 11.80
C PHE A 35 11.04 -0.39 11.28
N LEU A 36 10.18 -1.38 11.45
CA LEU A 36 8.75 -1.28 11.09
C LEU A 36 7.88 -1.13 12.34
N PHE A 37 6.91 -0.22 12.29
CA PHE A 37 6.07 0.14 13.43
C PHE A 37 4.75 -0.66 13.46
N ALA A 38 4.24 -0.93 14.67
CA ALA A 38 2.96 -1.59 14.91
C ALA A 38 2.76 -2.89 14.08
N ASP A 39 1.74 -2.93 13.21
CA ASP A 39 1.36 -4.10 12.42
C ASP A 39 2.13 -4.20 11.07
N GLU A 40 3.05 -3.29 10.76
CA GLU A 40 3.72 -3.27 9.45
C GLU A 40 4.52 -4.56 9.19
N ALA A 41 5.20 -5.10 10.20
CA ALA A 41 6.03 -6.29 10.05
C ALA A 41 5.21 -7.54 9.70
N ILE A 42 4.01 -7.70 10.24
CA ILE A 42 3.14 -8.84 9.89
C ILE A 42 2.64 -8.73 8.46
N TYR A 43 2.28 -7.52 8.00
CA TYR A 43 1.88 -7.33 6.62
C TYR A 43 3.04 -7.53 5.65
N LEU A 44 4.24 -7.06 5.96
CA LEU A 44 5.44 -7.32 5.16
C LEU A 44 5.70 -8.83 5.03
N ALA A 45 5.84 -9.52 6.18
CA ALA A 45 6.22 -10.93 6.20
C ALA A 45 5.15 -11.83 5.53
N MET A 46 3.87 -11.60 5.82
CA MET A 46 2.77 -12.35 5.19
C MET A 46 2.72 -12.10 3.67
N THR A 47 2.97 -10.86 3.22
CA THR A 47 2.98 -10.57 1.78
C THR A 47 4.13 -11.25 1.07
N GLN A 48 5.31 -11.32 1.69
CA GLN A 48 6.47 -12.06 1.15
C GLN A 48 6.18 -13.57 1.09
N SER A 49 5.56 -14.14 2.13
CA SER A 49 5.10 -15.54 2.13
C SER A 49 4.13 -15.81 0.97
N ILE A 50 3.10 -14.99 0.78
CA ILE A 50 2.16 -15.14 -0.35
C ILE A 50 2.87 -14.96 -1.70
N ALA A 51 3.73 -13.95 -1.83
CA ALA A 51 4.40 -13.60 -3.08
C ALA A 51 5.34 -14.70 -3.60
N HIS A 52 6.01 -15.41 -2.68
CA HIS A 52 7.06 -16.37 -3.00
C HIS A 52 6.67 -17.83 -2.76
N ASP A 53 5.84 -18.12 -1.76
CA ASP A 53 5.47 -19.47 -1.33
C ASP A 53 3.97 -19.79 -1.58
N TYR A 54 3.15 -18.79 -1.89
CA TYR A 54 1.71 -18.92 -2.14
C TYR A 54 0.91 -19.50 -0.96
N ASP A 55 1.36 -19.22 0.26
CA ASP A 55 0.67 -19.61 1.49
C ASP A 55 0.61 -18.46 2.50
N ILE A 56 0.13 -18.77 3.71
CA ILE A 56 0.12 -17.87 4.88
C ILE A 56 0.72 -18.57 6.11
N GLU A 57 1.53 -19.60 5.88
CA GLU A 57 2.22 -20.34 6.94
C GLU A 57 3.45 -19.54 7.35
N TYR A 58 3.58 -19.24 8.64
CA TYR A 58 4.78 -18.58 9.15
C TYR A 58 5.90 -19.60 9.30
N THR A 59 6.97 -19.43 8.53
CA THR A 59 8.14 -20.31 8.55
C THR A 59 9.43 -19.53 8.78
N ARG A 60 10.53 -20.26 9.01
CA ARG A 60 11.87 -19.66 9.07
C ARG A 60 12.26 -18.95 7.76
N ARG A 61 11.71 -19.37 6.62
CA ARG A 61 12.02 -18.72 5.32
C ARG A 61 11.52 -17.29 5.29
N ASP A 62 10.36 -17.03 5.86
CA ASP A 62 9.78 -15.69 5.93
C ASP A 62 10.62 -14.78 6.81
N LEU A 63 11.11 -15.31 7.94
CA LEU A 63 12.04 -14.58 8.79
C LEU A 63 13.35 -14.24 8.06
N ASN A 64 13.90 -15.18 7.29
CA ASN A 64 15.10 -14.91 6.48
C ASN A 64 14.85 -13.82 5.42
N ARG A 65 13.69 -13.80 4.76
CA ARG A 65 13.31 -12.75 3.79
C ARG A 65 13.10 -11.39 4.46
N TYR A 66 12.50 -11.39 5.66
CA TYR A 66 12.33 -10.18 6.45
C TYR A 66 13.68 -9.53 6.76
N TYR A 67 14.64 -10.31 7.26
CA TYR A 67 15.96 -9.81 7.64
C TYR A 67 16.83 -9.33 6.47
N GLN A 68 16.46 -9.62 5.22
CA GLN A 68 17.10 -9.01 4.04
C GLN A 68 16.76 -7.52 3.90
N HIS A 69 15.68 -7.04 4.55
CA HIS A 69 15.16 -5.69 4.40
C HIS A 69 15.20 -4.88 5.70
N PHE A 70 15.03 -5.52 6.86
CA PHE A 70 14.95 -4.87 8.17
C PHE A 70 15.68 -5.71 9.22
N ASP A 71 16.63 -5.12 9.93
CA ASP A 71 17.52 -5.80 10.89
C ASP A 71 17.00 -5.78 12.35
N ALA A 72 16.09 -4.86 12.68
CA ALA A 72 15.47 -4.75 14.01
C ALA A 72 14.57 -5.95 14.41
N GLY A 73 14.36 -6.89 13.47
CA GLY A 73 13.48 -8.04 13.65
C GLY A 73 11.99 -7.67 13.52
N PRO A 74 11.13 -8.65 13.25
CA PRO A 74 9.72 -8.38 13.07
C PRO A 74 9.02 -8.25 14.42
N LEU A 75 8.83 -7.02 14.87
CA LEU A 75 8.03 -6.70 16.04
C LEU A 75 6.54 -6.62 15.67
N GLY A 76 5.66 -6.94 16.62
CA GLY A 76 4.21 -6.84 16.38
C GLY A 76 3.60 -7.92 15.49
N ILE A 77 4.28 -9.06 15.28
CA ILE A 77 3.67 -10.19 14.56
C ILE A 77 2.69 -10.95 15.45
N PHE A 78 1.48 -11.14 14.92
CA PHE A 78 0.45 -12.01 15.49
C PHE A 78 0.45 -13.37 14.79
N LEU A 79 0.70 -14.42 15.55
CA LEU A 79 0.76 -15.79 15.05
C LEU A 79 -0.28 -16.66 15.76
N LYS A 80 -0.84 -17.63 15.02
CA LYS A 80 -1.74 -18.64 15.59
C LYS A 80 -1.20 -20.03 15.27
N LYS A 81 -1.17 -20.87 16.30
CA LYS A 81 -0.86 -22.30 16.15
C LYS A 81 -2.06 -23.03 15.54
N GLY A 82 -1.83 -23.73 14.43
CA GLY A 82 -2.79 -24.61 13.77
C GLY A 82 -2.57 -26.08 14.12
N LYS A 83 -3.13 -26.96 13.29
CA LYS A 83 -2.91 -28.42 13.39
C LYS A 83 -1.45 -28.76 13.07
N ASN A 84 -0.98 -29.91 13.58
CA ASN A 84 0.36 -30.45 13.33
C ASN A 84 1.50 -29.49 13.71
N ASN A 85 1.30 -28.66 14.75
CA ASN A 85 2.26 -27.64 15.21
C ASN A 85 2.64 -26.57 14.17
N LYS A 86 1.88 -26.45 13.07
CA LYS A 86 2.08 -25.37 12.10
C LYS A 86 1.68 -24.03 12.69
N ILE A 87 2.32 -22.97 12.21
CA ILE A 87 2.11 -21.60 12.68
C ILE A 87 1.64 -20.77 11.49
N TYR A 88 0.60 -19.97 11.67
CA TYR A 88 0.00 -19.15 10.61
C TYR A 88 -0.08 -17.70 11.04
N TYR A 89 -0.01 -16.78 10.07
CA TYR A 89 -0.26 -15.37 10.34
C TYR A 89 -1.72 -15.15 10.75
N ALA A 90 -1.92 -14.31 11.79
CA ALA A 90 -3.23 -14.09 12.40
C ALA A 90 -3.76 -12.67 12.15
N LYS A 91 -3.68 -12.19 10.91
CA LYS A 91 -4.27 -10.93 10.41
C LYS A 91 -5.01 -11.17 9.10
N SER A 92 -5.80 -10.20 8.65
CA SER A 92 -6.50 -10.28 7.37
C SER A 92 -5.50 -10.41 6.22
N PHE A 93 -5.66 -11.45 5.40
CA PHE A 93 -4.75 -11.76 4.30
C PHE A 93 -5.11 -11.02 3.00
N VAL A 94 -6.26 -10.35 2.91
CA VAL A 94 -6.72 -9.72 1.66
C VAL A 94 -5.74 -8.64 1.20
N TYR A 95 -5.28 -7.78 2.12
CA TYR A 95 -4.31 -6.75 1.78
C TYR A 95 -2.95 -7.35 1.35
N PRO A 96 -2.33 -8.27 2.11
CA PRO A 96 -1.13 -8.98 1.65
C PRO A 96 -1.29 -9.69 0.31
N LEU A 97 -2.44 -10.32 0.07
CA LEU A 97 -2.72 -11.01 -1.18
C LEU A 97 -2.70 -10.04 -2.36
N LEU A 98 -3.38 -8.90 -2.25
CA LEU A 98 -3.43 -7.89 -3.32
C LEU A 98 -2.10 -7.18 -3.51
N ALA A 99 -1.32 -6.98 -2.45
CA ALA A 99 0.02 -6.39 -2.52
C ALA A 99 1.08 -7.37 -3.07
N SER A 100 0.86 -8.68 -2.93
CA SER A 100 1.86 -9.71 -3.25
C SER A 100 2.42 -9.68 -4.68
N PRO A 101 1.65 -9.40 -5.75
CA PRO A 101 2.21 -9.33 -7.10
C PRO A 101 3.23 -8.20 -7.23
N TYR A 102 2.95 -7.04 -6.62
CA TYR A 102 3.84 -5.88 -6.66
C TYR A 102 5.10 -6.15 -5.84
N VAL A 103 4.95 -6.73 -4.64
CA VAL A 103 6.09 -7.06 -3.77
C VAL A 103 7.01 -8.11 -4.40
N ARG A 104 6.44 -9.07 -5.15
CA ARG A 104 7.24 -10.07 -5.87
C ARG A 104 8.22 -9.45 -6.86
N TRP A 105 7.80 -8.41 -7.57
CA TRP A 105 8.61 -7.81 -8.65
C TRP A 105 9.41 -6.59 -8.20
N LEU A 106 8.93 -5.87 -7.19
CA LEU A 106 9.47 -4.57 -6.76
C LEU A 106 10.01 -4.58 -5.32
N GLY A 107 10.01 -5.74 -4.65
CA GLY A 107 10.42 -5.85 -3.26
C GLY A 107 9.52 -5.04 -2.33
N THR A 108 10.09 -4.43 -1.29
CA THR A 108 9.34 -3.59 -0.33
C THR A 108 8.65 -2.39 -0.99
N ASN A 109 9.21 -1.84 -2.07
CA ASN A 109 8.60 -0.74 -2.84
C ASN A 109 7.28 -1.16 -3.51
N GLY A 110 7.04 -2.46 -3.68
CA GLY A 110 5.78 -2.99 -4.18
C GLY A 110 4.56 -2.55 -3.36
N PHE A 111 4.71 -2.35 -2.05
CA PHE A 111 3.62 -1.80 -1.22
C PHE A 111 3.25 -0.38 -1.61
N LEU A 112 4.24 0.50 -1.81
CA LEU A 112 4.01 1.89 -2.17
C LEU A 112 3.41 2.02 -3.57
N VAL A 113 3.86 1.18 -4.52
CA VAL A 113 3.26 1.13 -5.86
C VAL A 113 1.80 0.67 -5.80
N PHE A 114 1.50 -0.34 -4.98
CA PHE A 114 0.12 -0.75 -4.74
C PHE A 114 -0.71 0.38 -4.12
N HIS A 115 -0.17 1.12 -3.16
CA HIS A 115 -0.84 2.30 -2.58
C HIS A 115 -1.06 3.42 -3.60
N ALA A 116 -0.13 3.67 -4.52
CA ALA A 116 -0.32 4.64 -5.60
C ALA A 116 -1.50 4.26 -6.51
N LEU A 117 -1.68 2.96 -6.81
CA LEU A 117 -2.83 2.48 -7.56
C LEU A 117 -4.14 2.63 -6.78
N LEU A 118 -4.13 2.35 -5.47
CA LEU A 118 -5.29 2.59 -4.60
C LEU A 118 -5.63 4.08 -4.50
N LEU A 119 -4.62 4.97 -4.47
CA LEU A 119 -4.82 6.41 -4.51
C LEU A 119 -5.48 6.85 -5.82
N LEU A 120 -5.01 6.33 -6.97
CA LEU A 120 -5.66 6.60 -8.26
C LEU A 120 -7.12 6.13 -8.24
N LEU A 121 -7.37 4.91 -7.77
CA LEU A 121 -8.72 4.37 -7.67
C LEU A 121 -9.62 5.24 -6.78
N LEU A 122 -9.12 5.66 -5.61
CA LEU A 122 -9.82 6.54 -4.68
C LEU A 122 -10.16 7.89 -5.33
N LEU A 123 -9.19 8.52 -6.02
CA LEU A 123 -9.38 9.80 -6.70
C LEU A 123 -10.42 9.68 -7.81
N LEU A 124 -10.37 8.62 -8.62
CA LEU A 124 -11.33 8.37 -9.69
C LEU A 124 -12.73 8.11 -9.13
N MET A 125 -12.86 7.19 -8.16
CA MET A 125 -14.15 6.85 -7.55
C MET A 125 -14.77 8.07 -6.87
N GLY A 126 -13.99 8.81 -6.08
CA GLY A 126 -14.47 10.01 -5.39
C GLY A 126 -14.87 11.11 -6.37
N PHE A 127 -14.07 11.36 -7.41
CA PHE A 127 -14.38 12.34 -8.44
C PHE A 127 -15.67 11.99 -9.20
N PHE A 128 -15.83 10.74 -9.63
CA PHE A 128 -17.04 10.32 -10.36
C PHE A 128 -18.27 10.32 -9.48
N TYR A 129 -18.15 9.91 -8.21
CA TYR A 129 -19.26 9.93 -7.26
C TYR A 129 -19.73 11.37 -6.98
N LEU A 130 -18.81 12.30 -6.69
CA LEU A 130 -19.16 13.71 -6.45
C LEU A 130 -19.68 14.41 -7.72
N GLY A 131 -19.24 13.95 -8.89
CA GLY A 131 -19.67 14.45 -10.18
C GLY A 131 -21.15 14.19 -10.52
N PHE A 132 -21.87 13.40 -9.71
CA PHE A 132 -23.33 13.27 -9.83
C PHE A 132 -24.05 14.57 -9.43
N ASP A 133 -23.52 15.32 -8.46
CA ASP A 133 -24.17 16.50 -7.89
C ASP A 133 -23.37 17.80 -8.08
N LEU A 134 -22.04 17.71 -8.27
CA LEU A 134 -21.13 18.84 -8.28
C LEU A 134 -20.48 19.06 -9.64
N SER A 135 -19.99 20.29 -9.89
CA SER A 135 -19.18 20.57 -11.06
C SER A 135 -17.83 19.81 -11.01
N PRO A 136 -17.16 19.55 -12.15
CA PRO A 136 -15.88 18.84 -12.16
C PRO A 136 -14.79 19.47 -11.28
N SER A 137 -14.69 20.80 -11.28
CA SER A 137 -13.71 21.51 -10.45
C SER A 137 -14.01 21.36 -8.97
N LEU A 138 -15.29 21.44 -8.59
CA LEU A 138 -15.70 21.32 -7.19
C LEU A 138 -15.57 19.87 -6.71
N SER A 139 -15.90 18.88 -7.55
CA SER A 139 -15.67 17.45 -7.28
C SER A 139 -14.20 17.16 -7.01
N LEU A 140 -13.31 17.70 -7.85
CA LEU A 140 -11.86 17.57 -7.68
C LEU A 140 -11.38 18.25 -6.39
N ALA A 141 -11.83 19.48 -6.13
CA ALA A 141 -11.47 20.19 -4.91
C ALA A 141 -11.89 19.40 -3.66
N TRP A 142 -13.12 18.88 -3.62
CA TRP A 142 -13.63 18.10 -2.49
C TRP A 142 -12.87 16.80 -2.27
N ILE A 143 -12.61 15.99 -3.29
CA ILE A 143 -11.87 14.74 -3.10
C ILE A 143 -10.43 15.00 -2.65
N LEU A 144 -9.78 16.05 -3.16
CA LEU A 144 -8.44 16.45 -2.72
C LEU A 144 -8.45 16.96 -1.28
N SER A 145 -9.44 17.77 -0.90
CA SER A 145 -9.62 18.20 0.49
C SER A 145 -9.90 17.03 1.43
N PHE A 146 -10.70 16.05 1.01
CA PHE A 146 -10.96 14.83 1.78
C PHE A 146 -9.68 14.02 1.97
N VAL A 147 -8.92 13.75 0.90
CA VAL A 147 -7.66 13.00 0.99
C VAL A 147 -6.67 13.73 1.91
N PHE A 148 -6.49 15.04 1.72
CA PHE A 148 -5.57 15.85 2.53
C PHE A 148 -6.00 15.96 4.01
N GLY A 149 -7.29 16.11 4.28
CA GLY A 149 -7.84 16.22 5.63
C GLY A 149 -7.98 14.87 6.35
N SER A 150 -7.74 13.76 5.66
CA SER A 150 -7.82 12.42 6.24
C SER A 150 -6.55 12.05 7.01
N VAL A 151 -6.09 10.82 6.84
CA VAL A 151 -5.01 10.16 7.60
C VAL A 151 -3.64 10.80 7.35
N ALA A 152 -3.52 11.73 6.40
CA ALA A 152 -2.29 12.44 6.10
C ALA A 152 -1.65 13.09 7.34
N TRP A 153 -2.41 13.42 8.38
CA TRP A 153 -1.90 14.08 9.59
C TRP A 153 -1.65 13.15 10.79
N ILE A 154 -2.09 11.89 10.75
CA ILE A 154 -2.09 11.01 11.93
C ILE A 154 -0.74 10.32 12.17
N TYR A 155 0.14 10.27 11.15
CA TYR A 155 1.39 9.51 11.18
C TYR A 155 2.66 10.37 11.04
N PHE A 156 2.57 11.69 11.28
CA PHE A 156 3.71 12.60 11.35
C PHE A 156 4.06 12.98 12.79
#